data_AF-A0A2G2CXC9-F1
#
_entry.id   AF-A0A2G2CXC9-F1
#
_cell.length_a   1.000
_cell.length_b   1.000
_cell.length_c   1.000
_cell.angle_alpha   90.00
_cell.angle_beta   90.00
_cell.angle_gamma   90.00
#
_symmetry.space_group_name_H-M   'P 1'
#
loop_
_entity.id
_entity.type
_entity.pdbx_description
1 polymer ?
#
loop_
_entity_poly.entity_id
_entity_poly.type
_entity_poly.pdbx_seq_one_letter_code
_entity_poly.pdbx_strand_id
1 'polypeptide(L)'
;MDKQGQQRSVQARTLQARQAIADGAISVLAQSGVAGLTHRAVAKAANVSLASTTYHYATKGDILAEASRTLLAGYLEAFKRLEGRISGGLQPEFMHLEDLVTRVVLNAVERDRTRSLAWCEIVLYGGRSEAGRMLAQDWFAQLDAIWRSIDAHLGSDVGPENVSAAVDRAIGHIFLLLPLAFARPQVQKLLSGRTDLKALLAAHVERDAARSFEEAGRTGAESSERSKEVRERIVQAAIDILIDEGASAVSYGAVADRSGMVRSGPSYYFPTIHGLLETAQQALFERAKARYREGLGDPAAAAITEMRLVDLTTAIFLREVFEFSRENIGYYSVWMSGAQNPDLRPVLASFLGDQYAAWRRRLAAVAGHDINRTAVLDIQALFVGKLIRAITTGAGMADLSGAREDFSVVIRRACV
;
A
#
# COMPACT_ATOMS: atom_id res chain seq x y z
N MET A 1 44.74 -29.62 11.36
CA MET A 1 43.34 -29.19 11.19
C MET A 1 43.15 -27.90 11.99
N ASP A 2 43.23 -26.68 11.43
CA ASP A 2 42.83 -25.52 12.26
C ASP A 2 42.48 -24.20 11.54
N LYS A 3 43.21 -23.77 10.50
CA LYS A 3 42.90 -22.46 9.87
C LYS A 3 41.60 -22.43 9.07
N GLN A 4 41.29 -23.48 8.30
CA GLN A 4 40.06 -23.55 7.50
C GLN A 4 38.78 -23.73 8.35
N GLY A 5 38.88 -24.41 9.50
CA GLY A 5 37.76 -24.57 10.43
C GLY A 5 37.41 -23.27 11.15
N GLN A 6 38.43 -22.54 11.59
CA GLN A 6 38.26 -21.24 12.25
C GLN A 6 37.73 -20.16 11.30
N GLN A 7 38.19 -20.17 10.04
CA GLN A 7 37.72 -19.25 9.00
C GLN A 7 36.25 -19.49 8.61
N ARG A 8 35.83 -20.77 8.49
CA ARG A 8 34.41 -21.13 8.29
C ARG A 8 33.53 -20.71 9.46
N SER A 9 34.01 -20.85 10.71
CA SER A 9 33.29 -20.44 11.91
C SER A 9 33.10 -18.92 11.99
N VAL A 10 34.11 -18.12 11.61
CA VAL A 10 34.02 -16.66 11.59
C VAL A 10 33.04 -16.21 10.50
N GLN A 11 33.13 -16.78 9.30
CA GLN A 11 32.21 -16.49 8.20
C GLN A 11 30.76 -16.82 8.58
N ALA A 12 30.50 -17.97 9.22
CA ALA A 12 29.16 -18.34 9.67
C ALA A 12 28.59 -17.34 10.70
N ARG A 13 29.39 -16.88 11.66
CA ARG A 13 28.97 -15.85 12.64
C ARG A 13 28.68 -14.51 11.98
N THR A 14 29.49 -14.09 11.01
CA THR A 14 29.26 -12.86 10.24
C THR A 14 27.96 -12.95 9.43
N LEU A 15 27.69 -14.09 8.79
CA LEU A 15 26.43 -14.31 8.06
C LEU A 15 25.22 -14.28 9.00
N GLN A 16 25.33 -14.92 10.16
CA GLN A 16 24.27 -14.91 11.18
C GLN A 16 24.00 -13.49 11.71
N ALA A 17 25.04 -12.69 11.96
CA ALA A 17 24.90 -11.31 12.39
C ALA A 17 24.23 -10.44 11.31
N ARG A 18 24.64 -10.59 10.04
CA ARG A 18 24.00 -9.87 8.91
C ARG A 18 22.53 -10.24 8.76
N GLN A 19 22.18 -11.51 8.88
CA GLN A 19 20.79 -11.97 8.84
C GLN A 19 19.97 -11.38 9.99
N ALA A 20 20.49 -11.42 11.23
CA ALA A 20 19.81 -10.83 12.39
C ALA A 20 19.58 -9.32 12.19
N ILE A 21 20.56 -8.60 11.65
CA ILE A 21 20.44 -7.17 11.34
C ILE A 21 19.37 -6.92 10.27
N ALA A 22 19.34 -7.73 9.20
CA ALA A 22 18.32 -7.62 8.16
C ALA A 22 16.92 -7.90 8.71
N ASP A 23 16.73 -8.94 9.53
CA ASP A 23 15.45 -9.26 10.17
C ASP A 23 15.00 -8.17 11.17
N GLY A 24 15.93 -7.61 11.94
CA GLY A 24 15.69 -6.47 12.81
C GLY A 24 15.30 -5.21 12.02
N ALA A 25 15.94 -4.96 10.88
CA ALA A 25 15.58 -3.86 9.99
C ALA A 25 14.18 -4.04 9.37
N ILE A 26 13.83 -5.25 8.93
CA ILE A 26 12.47 -5.59 8.44
C ILE A 26 11.43 -5.31 9.53
N SER A 27 11.74 -5.64 10.78
CA SER A 27 10.85 -5.37 11.92
C SER A 27 10.69 -3.88 12.20
N VAL A 28 11.76 -3.10 12.12
CA VAL A 28 11.69 -1.63 12.27
C VAL A 28 10.89 -1.00 11.13
N LEU A 29 11.10 -1.44 9.88
CA LEU A 29 10.32 -0.97 8.73
C LEU A 29 8.82 -1.22 8.93
N ALA A 30 8.45 -2.42 9.38
CA ALA A 30 7.05 -2.75 9.64
C ALA A 30 6.42 -1.91 10.76
N GLN A 31 7.20 -1.45 11.74
CA GLN A 31 6.71 -0.75 12.95
C GLN A 31 6.79 0.77 12.85
N SER A 32 7.70 1.32 12.06
CA SER A 32 8.00 2.76 12.05
C SER A 32 8.40 3.29 10.68
N GLY A 33 8.24 2.47 9.64
CA GLY A 33 8.57 2.80 8.26
C GLY A 33 10.06 3.08 8.05
N VAL A 34 10.39 3.56 6.84
CA VAL A 34 11.77 3.94 6.50
C VAL A 34 12.28 5.09 7.38
N ALA A 35 11.38 5.97 7.80
CA ALA A 35 11.67 7.07 8.72
C ALA A 35 12.34 6.60 10.02
N GLY A 36 11.74 5.62 10.70
CA GLY A 36 12.22 5.07 11.96
C GLY A 36 13.48 4.19 11.85
N LEU A 37 13.91 3.86 10.63
CA LEU A 37 15.08 3.01 10.40
C LEU A 37 16.37 3.74 10.76
N THR A 38 16.93 3.41 11.92
CA THR A 38 18.23 3.90 12.43
C THR A 38 19.08 2.75 12.92
N HIS A 39 20.41 2.91 12.94
CA HIS A 39 21.33 1.89 13.47
C HIS A 39 20.94 1.43 14.89
N ARG A 40 20.49 2.36 15.74
CA ARG A 40 20.10 2.07 17.11
C ARG A 40 18.78 1.29 17.17
N ALA A 41 17.78 1.69 16.39
CA ALA A 41 16.51 0.96 16.33
C ALA A 41 16.71 -0.46 15.80
N VAL A 42 17.53 -0.62 14.76
CA VAL A 42 17.87 -1.92 14.17
C VAL A 42 18.66 -2.79 15.14
N ALA A 43 19.68 -2.24 15.82
CA ALA A 43 20.45 -2.98 16.82
C ALA A 43 19.55 -3.54 17.94
N LYS A 44 18.63 -2.70 18.43
CA LYS A 44 17.63 -3.09 19.43
C LYS A 44 16.70 -4.20 18.90
N ALA A 45 16.15 -4.04 17.70
CA ALA A 45 15.23 -5.01 17.10
C ALA A 45 15.90 -6.36 16.77
N ALA A 46 17.16 -6.31 16.32
CA ALA A 46 17.97 -7.48 15.99
C ALA A 46 18.61 -8.16 17.22
N ASN A 47 18.48 -7.56 18.42
CA ASN A 47 19.17 -7.99 19.64
C ASN A 47 20.70 -8.14 19.46
N VAL A 48 21.31 -7.14 18.80
CA VAL A 48 22.78 -7.06 18.60
C VAL A 48 23.32 -5.74 19.16
N SER A 49 24.63 -5.63 19.32
CA SER A 49 25.25 -4.38 19.75
C SER A 49 25.15 -3.31 18.65
N LEU A 50 25.10 -2.02 19.05
CA LEU A 50 25.18 -0.90 18.10
C LEU A 50 26.47 -0.98 17.25
N ALA A 51 27.58 -1.39 17.86
CA ALA A 51 28.85 -1.59 17.17
C ALA A 51 28.75 -2.66 16.07
N SER A 52 27.93 -3.71 16.25
CA SER A 52 27.72 -4.74 15.24
C SER A 52 27.02 -4.19 14.00
N THR A 53 26.04 -3.29 14.16
CA THR A 53 25.34 -2.70 13.00
C THR A 53 26.25 -1.75 12.24
N THR A 54 27.03 -0.92 12.94
CA THR A 54 27.98 0.01 12.31
C THR A 54 29.21 -0.69 11.72
N TYR A 55 29.58 -1.87 12.24
CA TYR A 55 30.63 -2.70 11.65
C TYR A 55 30.22 -3.30 10.29
N HIS A 56 28.96 -3.75 10.17
CA HIS A 56 28.48 -4.40 8.94
C HIS A 56 27.95 -3.43 7.89
N TYR A 57 27.43 -2.28 8.31
CA TYR A 57 26.79 -1.31 7.43
C TYR A 57 27.26 0.10 7.83
N ALA A 58 27.74 0.88 6.85
CA ALA A 58 28.24 2.22 7.11
C ALA A 58 27.09 3.23 7.26
N THR A 59 26.00 3.00 6.53
CA THR A 59 24.88 3.93 6.44
C THR A 59 23.52 3.27 6.66
N LYS A 60 22.52 4.09 6.97
CA LYS A 60 21.09 3.69 6.94
C LYS A 60 20.69 3.12 5.57
N GLY A 61 21.22 3.69 4.49
CA GLY A 61 20.97 3.23 3.12
C GLY A 61 21.45 1.81 2.89
N ASP A 62 22.61 1.44 3.43
CA ASP A 62 23.17 0.09 3.30
C ASP A 62 22.28 -0.95 4.02
N ILE A 63 21.80 -0.61 5.23
CA ILE A 63 20.85 -1.45 5.98
C ILE A 63 19.54 -1.60 5.19
N LEU A 64 19.02 -0.49 4.65
CA LEU A 64 17.76 -0.51 3.90
C LEU A 64 17.88 -1.35 2.63
N ALA A 65 18.98 -1.22 1.89
CA ALA A 65 19.25 -2.00 0.69
C ALA A 65 19.34 -3.51 1.01
N GLU A 66 20.02 -3.88 2.10
CA GLU A 66 20.10 -5.27 2.51
C GLU A 66 18.76 -5.83 3.00
N ALA A 67 18.02 -5.07 3.80
CA ALA A 67 16.69 -5.44 4.25
C ALA A 67 15.74 -5.63 3.06
N SER A 68 15.83 -4.75 2.06
CA SER A 68 15.05 -4.84 0.82
C SER A 68 15.38 -6.12 0.06
N ARG A 69 16.66 -6.39 -0.23
CA ARG A 69 17.09 -7.63 -0.90
C ARG A 69 16.65 -8.89 -0.14
N THR A 70 16.86 -8.91 1.17
CA THR A 70 16.51 -10.04 2.04
C THR A 70 15.01 -10.31 2.03
N LEU A 71 14.19 -9.26 2.18
CA LEU A 71 12.73 -9.39 2.20
C LEU A 71 12.19 -9.84 0.84
N LEU A 72 12.61 -9.19 -0.24
CA LEU A 72 12.16 -9.48 -1.60
C LEU A 72 12.54 -10.89 -2.04
N ALA A 73 13.80 -11.30 -1.80
CA ALA A 73 14.25 -12.66 -2.06
C ALA A 73 13.46 -13.68 -1.21
N GLY A 74 13.18 -13.36 0.05
CA GLY A 74 12.37 -14.20 0.94
C GLY A 74 10.96 -14.49 0.41
N TYR A 75 10.30 -13.50 -0.21
CA TYR A 75 9.01 -13.70 -0.89
C TYR A 75 9.15 -14.61 -2.11
N LEU A 76 10.10 -14.35 -2.99
CA LEU A 76 10.32 -15.17 -4.19
C LEU A 76 10.60 -16.62 -3.81
N GLU A 77 11.47 -16.86 -2.83
CA GLU A 77 11.77 -18.21 -2.34
C GLU A 77 10.57 -18.89 -1.69
N ALA A 78 9.66 -18.15 -1.05
CA ALA A 78 8.42 -18.73 -0.52
C ALA A 78 7.49 -19.23 -1.63
N PHE A 79 7.35 -18.48 -2.72
CA PHE A 79 6.55 -18.89 -3.87
C PHE A 79 7.23 -20.01 -4.68
N LYS A 80 8.55 -19.98 -4.88
CA LYS A 80 9.30 -21.10 -5.51
C LYS A 80 9.17 -22.39 -4.73
N ARG A 81 9.16 -22.34 -3.38
CA ARG A 81 8.89 -23.53 -2.56
C ARG A 81 7.47 -24.06 -2.74
N LEU A 82 6.49 -23.19 -2.95
CA LEU A 82 5.11 -23.61 -3.24
C LEU A 82 5.03 -24.26 -4.62
N GLU A 83 5.56 -23.59 -5.64
CA GLU A 83 5.71 -24.10 -7.01
C GLU A 83 6.36 -25.48 -7.01
N GLY A 84 7.58 -25.62 -6.45
CA GLY A 84 8.30 -26.90 -6.43
C GLY A 84 7.56 -28.02 -5.69
N ARG A 85 6.71 -27.71 -4.70
CA ARG A 85 5.84 -28.70 -4.06
C ARG A 85 4.71 -29.14 -4.99
N ILE A 86 4.06 -28.20 -5.68
CA ILE A 86 2.98 -28.49 -6.66
C ILE A 86 3.55 -29.33 -7.81
N SER A 87 4.66 -28.89 -8.41
CA SER A 87 5.36 -29.64 -9.46
C SER A 87 5.85 -31.02 -8.99
N GLY A 88 6.17 -31.15 -7.69
CA GLY A 88 6.52 -32.41 -7.04
C GLY A 88 5.33 -33.32 -6.70
N GLY A 89 4.11 -32.99 -7.13
CA GLY A 89 2.91 -33.80 -6.96
C GLY A 89 2.04 -33.44 -5.75
N LEU A 90 2.33 -32.36 -5.02
CA LEU A 90 1.37 -31.82 -4.05
C LEU A 90 0.11 -31.39 -4.79
N GLN A 91 -1.04 -31.94 -4.40
CA GLN A 91 -2.33 -31.42 -4.79
C GLN A 91 -2.67 -30.25 -3.85
N PRO A 92 -2.59 -28.98 -4.31
CA PRO A 92 -2.95 -27.86 -3.47
C PRO A 92 -4.44 -27.90 -3.10
N GLU A 93 -4.78 -27.38 -1.92
CA GLU A 93 -6.18 -27.18 -1.49
C GLU A 93 -6.90 -26.07 -2.28
N PHE A 94 -6.33 -25.62 -3.40
CA PHE A 94 -6.85 -24.56 -4.25
C PHE A 94 -6.70 -24.93 -5.71
N MET A 95 -7.62 -24.46 -6.56
CA MET A 95 -7.70 -24.87 -7.97
C MET A 95 -7.46 -23.71 -8.95
N HIS A 96 -7.55 -22.46 -8.47
CA HIS A 96 -7.45 -21.27 -9.33
C HIS A 96 -6.50 -20.21 -8.75
N LEU A 97 -5.99 -19.31 -9.60
CA LEU A 97 -5.19 -18.16 -9.17
C LEU A 97 -5.93 -17.28 -8.16
N GLU A 98 -7.25 -17.17 -8.24
CA GLU A 98 -8.06 -16.41 -7.29
C GLU A 98 -7.96 -16.96 -5.84
N ASP A 99 -7.84 -18.27 -5.70
CA ASP A 99 -7.61 -18.89 -4.40
C ASP A 99 -6.20 -18.59 -3.88
N LEU A 100 -5.20 -18.54 -4.77
CA LEU A 100 -3.84 -18.13 -4.42
C LEU A 100 -3.82 -16.67 -3.97
N VAL A 101 -4.52 -15.77 -4.68
CA VAL A 101 -4.73 -14.37 -4.27
C VAL A 101 -5.32 -14.32 -2.86
N THR A 102 -6.40 -15.05 -2.61
CA THR A 102 -7.04 -15.13 -1.29
C THR A 102 -6.07 -15.62 -0.22
N ARG A 103 -5.29 -16.67 -0.49
CA ARG A 103 -4.31 -17.22 0.44
C ARG A 103 -3.21 -16.23 0.77
N VAL A 104 -2.70 -15.51 -0.23
CA VAL A 104 -1.66 -14.48 -0.06
C VAL A 104 -2.18 -13.35 0.82
N VAL A 105 -3.39 -12.85 0.56
CA VAL A 105 -4.02 -11.79 1.36
C VAL A 105 -4.26 -12.24 2.80
N LEU A 106 -4.77 -13.46 3.02
CA LEU A 106 -5.01 -14.00 4.36
C LEU A 106 -3.71 -14.19 5.16
N ASN A 107 -2.62 -14.60 4.51
CA ASN A 107 -1.30 -14.66 5.16
C ASN A 107 -0.78 -13.26 5.49
N ALA A 108 -0.95 -12.30 4.58
CA ALA A 108 -0.50 -10.92 4.76
C ALA A 108 -1.18 -10.21 5.95
N VAL A 109 -2.46 -10.50 6.24
CA VAL A 109 -3.14 -9.87 7.38
C VAL A 109 -2.85 -10.52 8.74
N GLU A 110 -2.22 -11.71 8.75
CA GLU A 110 -1.96 -12.48 9.96
C GLU A 110 -0.51 -12.94 10.04
N ARG A 111 -0.19 -14.11 9.47
CA ARG A 111 1.10 -14.80 9.62
C ARG A 111 2.28 -13.94 9.19
N ASP A 112 2.14 -13.27 8.06
CA ASP A 112 3.21 -12.53 7.39
C ASP A 112 3.05 -11.01 7.56
N ARG A 113 2.17 -10.56 8.48
CA ARG A 113 1.81 -9.14 8.66
C ARG A 113 3.01 -8.20 8.75
N THR A 114 4.00 -8.55 9.56
CA THR A 114 5.24 -7.75 9.70
C THR A 114 5.98 -7.64 8.36
N ARG A 115 6.15 -8.75 7.64
CA ARG A 115 6.82 -8.77 6.34
C ARG A 115 6.02 -8.04 5.27
N SER A 116 4.69 -8.11 5.31
CA SER A 116 3.82 -7.39 4.37
C SER A 116 3.87 -5.88 4.60
N LEU A 117 3.85 -5.41 5.84
CA LEU A 117 4.03 -3.98 6.16
C LEU A 117 5.41 -3.48 5.72
N ALA A 118 6.48 -4.24 6.02
CA ALA A 118 7.82 -3.89 5.58
C ALA A 118 7.94 -3.85 4.04
N TRP A 119 7.25 -4.76 3.34
CA TRP A 119 7.24 -4.79 1.88
C TRP A 119 6.53 -3.56 1.29
N CYS A 120 5.37 -3.17 1.84
CA CYS A 120 4.69 -1.93 1.45
C CYS A 120 5.59 -0.70 1.61
N GLU A 121 6.33 -0.61 2.73
CA GLU A 121 7.29 0.47 2.97
C GLU A 121 8.44 0.47 1.96
N ILE A 122 9.04 -0.70 1.70
CA ILE A 122 10.15 -0.84 0.75
C ILE A 122 9.72 -0.51 -0.68
N VAL A 123 8.57 -1.00 -1.13
CA VAL A 123 8.12 -0.80 -2.52
C VAL A 123 7.76 0.66 -2.77
N LEU A 124 7.07 1.33 -1.83
CA LEU A 124 6.77 2.75 -1.91
C LEU A 124 8.02 3.63 -1.81
N TYR A 125 8.96 3.29 -0.93
CA TYR A 125 10.22 4.00 -0.83
C TYR A 125 11.07 3.83 -2.09
N GLY A 126 11.17 2.59 -2.61
CA GLY A 126 11.93 2.24 -3.80
C GLY A 126 11.50 3.04 -5.03
N GLY A 127 10.19 3.26 -5.21
CA GLY A 127 9.64 4.03 -6.32
C GLY A 127 10.19 5.46 -6.46
N ARG A 128 10.71 6.04 -5.37
CA ARG A 128 11.30 7.39 -5.35
C ARG A 128 12.71 7.46 -5.96
N SER A 129 13.36 6.34 -6.23
CA SER A 129 14.73 6.27 -6.74
C SER A 129 14.86 5.36 -7.96
N GLU A 130 15.83 5.62 -8.83
CA GLU A 130 16.08 4.75 -10.00
C GLU A 130 16.49 3.34 -9.60
N ALA A 131 17.43 3.20 -8.66
CA ALA A 131 17.87 1.91 -8.15
C ALA A 131 16.73 1.09 -7.52
N GLY A 132 15.83 1.75 -6.77
CA GLY A 132 14.65 1.12 -6.19
C GLY A 132 13.63 0.68 -7.25
N ARG A 133 13.42 1.48 -8.30
CA ARG A 133 12.57 1.10 -9.44
C ARG A 133 13.12 -0.11 -10.18
N MET A 134 14.42 -0.16 -10.44
CA MET A 134 15.06 -1.32 -11.08
C MET A 134 14.91 -2.60 -10.24
N LEU A 135 15.08 -2.48 -8.91
CA LEU A 135 14.87 -3.59 -7.99
C LEU A 135 13.41 -4.08 -8.01
N ALA A 136 12.45 -3.16 -8.03
CA ALA A 136 11.03 -3.50 -8.12
C ALA A 136 10.70 -4.20 -9.45
N GLN A 137 11.21 -3.68 -10.58
CA GLN A 137 11.02 -4.28 -11.91
C GLN A 137 11.49 -5.74 -11.95
N ASP A 138 12.73 -6.00 -11.51
CA ASP A 138 13.29 -7.35 -11.45
C ASP A 138 12.46 -8.27 -10.54
N TRP A 139 12.07 -7.77 -9.37
CA TRP A 139 11.26 -8.55 -8.43
C TRP A 139 9.88 -8.91 -8.97
N PHE A 140 9.18 -7.96 -9.60
CA PHE A 140 7.87 -8.21 -10.23
C PHE A 140 7.98 -9.19 -11.39
N ALA A 141 9.01 -9.06 -12.24
CA ALA A 141 9.23 -9.98 -13.35
C ALA A 141 9.45 -11.43 -12.88
N GLN A 142 10.23 -11.61 -11.80
CA GLN A 142 10.44 -12.92 -11.18
C GLN A 142 9.18 -13.45 -10.51
N LEU A 143 8.42 -12.60 -9.80
CA LEU A 143 7.18 -12.98 -9.15
C LEU A 143 6.13 -13.46 -10.17
N ASP A 144 5.94 -12.71 -11.26
CA ASP A 144 5.03 -13.06 -12.33
C ASP A 144 5.46 -14.38 -13.01
N ALA A 145 6.77 -14.64 -13.16
CA ALA A 145 7.26 -15.89 -13.72
C ALA A 145 6.93 -17.09 -12.84
N ILE A 146 7.09 -16.96 -11.52
CA ILE A 146 6.75 -18.01 -10.56
C ILE A 146 5.24 -18.26 -10.57
N TRP A 147 4.41 -17.21 -10.56
CA TRP A 147 2.96 -17.37 -10.57
C TRP A 147 2.45 -17.95 -11.90
N ARG A 148 3.07 -17.60 -13.03
CA ARG A 148 2.79 -18.24 -14.34
C ARG A 148 3.09 -19.72 -14.32
N SER A 149 4.20 -20.11 -13.70
CA SER A 149 4.52 -21.52 -13.52
C SER A 149 3.51 -22.23 -12.62
N ILE A 150 3.12 -21.63 -11.49
CA ILE A 150 2.09 -22.19 -10.61
C ILE A 150 0.77 -22.39 -11.37
N ASP A 151 0.28 -21.38 -12.08
CA ASP A 151 -0.96 -21.45 -12.86
C ASP A 151 -0.94 -22.57 -13.90
N ALA A 152 0.18 -22.73 -14.63
CA ALA A 152 0.35 -23.81 -15.60
C ALA A 152 0.22 -25.22 -14.98
N HIS A 153 0.59 -25.38 -13.70
CA HIS A 153 0.43 -26.66 -12.98
C HIS A 153 -0.98 -26.86 -12.40
N LEU A 154 -1.75 -25.79 -12.18
CA LEU A 154 -3.14 -25.88 -11.71
C LEU A 154 -4.10 -26.36 -12.81
N GLY A 155 -3.69 -26.29 -14.09
CA GLY A 155 -4.48 -26.77 -15.22
C GLY A 155 -5.76 -25.96 -15.46
N SER A 156 -5.69 -24.63 -15.27
CA SER A 156 -6.85 -23.74 -15.36
C SER A 156 -7.48 -23.77 -16.77
N ASP A 157 -8.67 -24.36 -16.85
CA ASP A 157 -9.56 -24.40 -18.05
C ASP A 157 -10.39 -23.10 -18.19
N VAL A 158 -10.02 -22.05 -17.43
CA VAL A 158 -10.73 -20.78 -17.35
C VAL A 158 -9.95 -19.74 -18.16
N GLY A 159 -10.64 -19.01 -19.05
CA GLY A 159 -10.04 -18.02 -19.96
C GLY A 159 -9.19 -16.93 -19.30
N PRO A 160 -8.56 -16.07 -20.13
CA PRO A 160 -7.21 -15.50 -19.98
C PRO A 160 -7.09 -14.50 -18.80
N GLU A 161 -7.16 -14.96 -17.56
CA GLU A 161 -6.72 -14.09 -16.48
C GLU A 161 -5.21 -13.92 -16.58
N ASN A 162 -4.79 -12.69 -16.89
CA ASN A 162 -3.39 -12.37 -16.91
C ASN A 162 -2.81 -12.55 -15.49
N VAL A 163 -1.78 -13.38 -15.36
CA VAL A 163 -1.12 -13.63 -14.07
C VAL A 163 -0.70 -12.34 -13.36
N SER A 164 -0.23 -11.34 -14.12
CA SER A 164 0.13 -10.06 -13.52
C SER A 164 -1.08 -9.37 -12.88
N ALA A 165 -2.28 -9.50 -13.45
CA ALA A 165 -3.52 -8.98 -12.88
C ALA A 165 -3.89 -9.69 -11.57
N ALA A 166 -3.66 -10.99 -11.47
CA ALA A 166 -3.86 -11.73 -10.21
C ALA A 166 -2.88 -11.25 -9.12
N VAL A 167 -1.60 -11.09 -9.47
CA VAL A 167 -0.58 -10.52 -8.57
C VAL A 167 -0.98 -9.11 -8.13
N ASP A 168 -1.37 -8.25 -9.07
CA ASP A 168 -1.81 -6.87 -8.79
C ASP A 168 -3.01 -6.87 -7.86
N ARG A 169 -4.00 -7.71 -8.10
CA ARG A 169 -5.18 -7.83 -7.24
C ARG A 169 -4.81 -8.26 -5.81
N ALA A 170 -3.88 -9.20 -5.63
CA ALA A 170 -3.37 -9.53 -4.30
C ALA A 170 -2.71 -8.33 -3.62
N ILE A 171 -1.90 -7.55 -4.35
CA ILE A 171 -1.26 -6.35 -3.84
C ILE A 171 -2.29 -5.28 -3.46
N GLY A 172 -3.28 -5.01 -4.30
CA GLY A 172 -4.30 -4.02 -3.98
C GLY A 172 -5.14 -4.43 -2.79
N HIS A 173 -5.50 -5.71 -2.65
CA HIS A 173 -6.17 -6.21 -1.44
C HIS A 173 -5.30 -5.98 -0.19
N ILE A 174 -3.99 -6.24 -0.28
CA ILE A 174 -3.06 -5.96 0.82
C ILE A 174 -3.07 -4.47 1.17
N PHE A 175 -2.91 -3.57 0.18
CA PHE A 175 -2.89 -2.13 0.41
C PHE A 175 -4.22 -1.62 0.99
N LEU A 176 -5.37 -2.13 0.52
CA LEU A 176 -6.68 -1.69 0.98
C LEU A 176 -7.00 -2.19 2.39
N LEU A 177 -6.63 -3.43 2.74
CA LEU A 177 -7.11 -4.10 3.96
C LEU A 177 -6.09 -4.10 5.10
N LEU A 178 -4.80 -4.13 4.81
CA LEU A 178 -3.75 -4.28 5.84
C LEU A 178 -3.73 -3.15 6.88
N PRO A 179 -3.94 -1.85 6.50
CA PRO A 179 -3.96 -0.74 7.44
C PRO A 179 -5.15 -0.74 8.38
N LEU A 180 -6.28 -1.31 7.94
CA LEU A 180 -7.52 -1.38 8.73
C LEU A 180 -7.45 -2.42 9.85
N ALA A 181 -6.43 -3.28 9.86
CA ALA A 181 -6.17 -4.26 10.91
C ALA A 181 -7.37 -5.20 11.21
N PHE A 182 -8.14 -5.55 10.17
CA PHE A 182 -9.17 -6.58 10.27
C PHE A 182 -8.57 -7.93 10.67
N ALA A 183 -9.31 -8.68 11.51
CA ALA A 183 -8.92 -10.03 11.86
C ALA A 183 -9.07 -10.97 10.64
N ARG A 184 -8.22 -11.99 10.55
CA ARG A 184 -8.24 -12.97 9.45
C ARG A 184 -9.63 -13.53 9.14
N PRO A 185 -10.48 -13.94 10.11
CA PRO A 185 -11.82 -14.44 9.81
C PRO A 185 -12.74 -13.40 9.16
N GLN A 186 -12.55 -12.11 9.45
CA GLN A 186 -13.31 -11.02 8.83
C GLN A 186 -12.90 -10.86 7.37
N VAL A 187 -11.59 -10.83 7.10
CA VAL A 187 -11.04 -10.77 5.74
C VAL A 187 -11.46 -11.99 4.92
N GLN A 188 -11.43 -13.19 5.51
CA GLN A 188 -11.89 -14.40 4.84
C GLN A 188 -13.37 -14.35 4.47
N LYS A 189 -14.23 -13.81 5.34
CA LYS A 189 -15.66 -13.62 5.01
C LYS A 189 -15.84 -12.59 3.91
N LEU A 190 -15.01 -11.55 3.87
CA LEU A 190 -15.06 -10.49 2.86
C LEU A 190 -14.68 -11.04 1.48
N LEU A 191 -13.52 -11.69 1.38
CA LEU A 191 -13.02 -12.26 0.12
C LEU A 191 -13.91 -13.39 -0.41
N SER A 192 -14.60 -14.12 0.47
CA SER A 192 -15.55 -15.17 0.06
C SER A 192 -16.97 -14.65 -0.19
N GLY A 193 -17.22 -13.33 -0.17
CA GLY A 193 -18.54 -12.73 -0.36
C GLY A 193 -19.57 -12.96 0.76
N ARG A 194 -19.16 -13.58 1.88
CA ARG A 194 -20.03 -13.85 3.05
C ARG A 194 -20.38 -12.59 3.83
N THR A 195 -19.59 -11.52 3.69
CA THR A 195 -19.91 -10.18 4.22
C THR A 195 -19.60 -9.10 3.19
N ASP A 196 -20.26 -7.95 3.31
CA ASP A 196 -19.95 -6.75 2.54
C ASP A 196 -18.87 -5.91 3.25
N LEU A 197 -18.02 -5.21 2.48
CA LEU A 197 -17.00 -4.32 3.03
C LEU A 197 -17.64 -3.20 3.86
N LYS A 198 -18.75 -2.62 3.37
CA LYS A 198 -19.47 -1.56 4.08
C LYS A 198 -19.90 -1.99 5.48
N ALA A 199 -20.32 -3.24 5.66
CA ALA A 199 -20.70 -3.78 6.97
C ALA A 199 -19.49 -3.89 7.93
N LEU A 200 -18.32 -4.29 7.42
CA LEU A 200 -17.08 -4.34 8.21
C LEU A 200 -16.56 -2.95 8.58
N LEU A 201 -16.70 -1.98 7.67
CA LEU A 201 -16.28 -0.59 7.88
C LEU A 201 -17.20 0.15 8.86
N ALA A 202 -18.51 -0.09 8.83
CA ALA A 202 -19.46 0.52 9.78
C ALA A 202 -19.07 0.21 11.25
N ALA A 203 -18.64 -1.02 11.53
CA ALA A 203 -18.15 -1.41 12.85
C ALA A 203 -16.85 -0.71 13.28
N HIS A 204 -16.08 -0.13 12.33
CA HIS A 204 -14.91 0.71 12.62
C HIS A 204 -15.29 2.17 12.87
N VAL A 205 -16.27 2.70 12.13
CA VAL A 205 -16.72 4.09 12.25
C VAL A 205 -17.57 4.32 13.49
N GLU A 206 -18.40 3.35 13.91
CA GLU A 206 -19.21 3.45 15.14
C GLU A 206 -18.36 3.55 16.42
N ARG A 207 -17.15 2.95 16.42
CA ARG A 207 -16.19 3.08 17.53
C ARG A 207 -15.60 4.49 17.65
N ASP A 208 -15.63 5.25 16.57
CA ASP A 208 -15.01 6.58 16.47
C ASP A 208 -16.03 7.69 16.69
N ALA A 209 -17.27 7.53 16.21
CA ALA A 209 -18.38 8.42 16.59
C ALA A 209 -18.55 8.50 18.12
N ALA A 210 -18.31 7.39 18.84
CA ALA A 210 -18.32 7.38 20.31
C ALA A 210 -17.15 8.17 20.95
N ARG A 211 -16.03 8.37 20.24
CA ARG A 211 -14.88 9.18 20.70
C ARG A 211 -15.01 10.66 20.32
N SER A 212 -15.49 10.96 19.12
CA SER A 212 -15.63 12.32 18.61
C SER A 212 -16.75 13.11 19.29
N PHE A 213 -17.67 12.45 20.02
CA PHE A 213 -18.67 13.10 20.85
C PHE A 213 -18.13 13.66 22.17
N GLU A 214 -16.88 13.37 22.56
CA GLU A 214 -16.23 13.96 23.75
C GLU A 214 -15.34 15.19 23.44
N GLU A 215 -14.96 15.44 22.18
CA GLU A 215 -14.10 16.58 21.79
C GLU A 215 -14.84 17.74 21.08
N ALA A 216 -16.14 17.61 20.82
CA ALA A 216 -16.96 18.68 20.26
C ALA A 216 -17.37 19.71 21.33
N GLY A 217 -16.40 20.48 21.83
CA GLY A 217 -16.63 21.58 22.77
C GLY A 217 -15.58 22.68 22.66
N ARG A 218 -15.98 23.81 22.04
CA ARG A 218 -15.30 25.13 21.88
C ARG A 218 -14.45 25.25 20.59
N THR A 219 -14.56 26.27 19.75
CA THR A 219 -15.28 27.56 19.77
C THR A 219 -15.30 28.10 18.34
N GLY A 220 -16.35 28.82 17.97
CA GLY A 220 -16.36 29.64 16.77
C GLY A 220 -15.46 30.88 16.89
N ALA A 221 -14.92 31.31 15.77
CA ALA A 221 -14.60 32.69 15.43
C ALA A 221 -14.48 32.77 13.90
N GLU A 222 -15.09 33.77 13.29
CA GLU A 222 -14.92 34.08 11.87
C GLU A 222 -13.44 34.37 11.59
N SER A 223 -12.71 33.40 11.03
CA SER A 223 -11.33 33.63 10.59
C SER A 223 -11.35 34.47 9.32
N SER A 224 -10.69 35.63 9.33
CA SER A 224 -10.43 36.45 8.14
C SER A 224 -9.97 35.58 6.96
N GLU A 225 -10.41 35.89 5.74
CA GLU A 225 -10.04 35.20 4.50
C GLU A 225 -8.53 35.00 4.36
N ARG A 226 -7.75 36.02 4.73
CA ARG A 226 -6.28 35.97 4.78
C ARG A 226 -5.72 34.93 5.77
N SER A 227 -6.43 34.66 6.86
CA SER A 227 -6.04 33.62 7.83
C SER A 227 -6.28 32.22 7.26
N LYS A 228 -7.36 32.03 6.49
CA LYS A 228 -7.65 30.78 5.79
C LYS A 228 -6.61 30.49 4.71
N GLU A 229 -6.29 31.47 3.87
CA GLU A 229 -5.25 31.35 2.83
C GLU A 229 -3.88 30.95 3.42
N VAL A 230 -3.47 31.58 4.54
CA VAL A 230 -2.20 31.24 5.18
C VAL A 230 -2.25 29.83 5.77
N ARG A 231 -3.37 29.44 6.38
CA ARG A 231 -3.56 28.08 6.90
C ARG A 231 -3.49 27.04 5.77
N GLU A 232 -4.13 27.29 4.64
CA GLU A 232 -4.07 26.42 3.44
C GLU A 232 -2.65 26.31 2.89
N ARG A 233 -1.90 27.40 2.83
CA ARG A 233 -0.49 27.39 2.40
C ARG A 233 0.39 26.55 3.34
N ILE A 234 0.16 26.62 4.65
CA ILE A 234 0.86 25.78 5.64
C ILE A 234 0.53 24.30 5.44
N VAL A 235 -0.75 23.98 5.23
CA VAL A 235 -1.19 22.61 4.96
C VAL A 235 -0.59 22.08 3.65
N GLN A 236 -0.57 22.89 2.59
CA GLN A 236 0.03 22.50 1.31
C GLN A 236 1.52 22.20 1.46
N ALA A 237 2.26 23.06 2.16
CA ALA A 237 3.68 22.82 2.45
C ALA A 237 3.90 21.52 3.24
N ALA A 238 3.03 21.21 4.21
CA ALA A 238 3.09 19.94 4.93
C ALA A 238 2.78 18.73 4.03
N ILE A 239 1.80 18.83 3.12
CA ILE A 239 1.50 17.81 2.10
C ILE A 239 2.70 17.56 1.20
N ASP A 240 3.39 18.61 0.74
CA ASP A 240 4.53 18.47 -0.15
C ASP A 240 5.69 17.74 0.55
N ILE A 241 5.95 18.07 1.82
CA ILE A 241 6.94 17.36 2.66
C ILE A 241 6.51 15.90 2.88
N LEU A 242 5.23 15.64 3.13
CA LEU A 242 4.69 14.29 3.29
C LEU A 242 4.95 13.42 2.05
N ILE A 243 4.72 13.99 0.87
CA ILE A 243 4.90 13.30 -0.42
C ILE A 243 6.38 13.02 -0.67
N ASP A 244 7.22 14.04 -0.52
CA ASP A 244 8.64 13.98 -0.87
C ASP A 244 9.46 13.17 0.14
N GLU A 245 9.22 13.40 1.44
CA GLU A 245 10.12 12.98 2.53
C GLU A 245 9.43 12.12 3.59
N GLY A 246 8.09 12.05 3.60
CA GLY A 246 7.29 11.24 4.52
C GLY A 246 6.92 11.95 5.83
N ALA A 247 6.08 11.29 6.64
CA ALA A 247 5.46 11.90 7.82
C ALA A 247 6.45 12.39 8.88
N SER A 248 7.59 11.72 9.06
CA SER A 248 8.60 12.13 10.05
C SER A 248 9.35 13.41 9.68
N ALA A 249 9.34 13.80 8.40
CA ALA A 249 10.01 15.01 7.93
C ALA A 249 9.17 16.27 8.21
N VAL A 250 7.88 16.12 8.49
CA VAL A 250 6.98 17.22 8.80
C VAL A 250 7.35 17.81 10.17
N SER A 251 7.93 19.01 10.14
CA SER A 251 8.27 19.79 11.32
C SER A 251 7.94 21.26 11.06
N TYR A 252 7.75 22.06 12.12
CA TYR A 252 7.49 23.49 11.93
C TYR A 252 8.60 24.20 11.16
N GLY A 253 9.86 23.80 11.36
CA GLY A 253 10.99 24.33 10.60
C GLY A 253 10.86 24.01 9.11
N ALA A 254 10.70 22.73 8.77
CA ALA A 254 10.57 22.30 7.38
C ALA A 254 9.35 22.94 6.68
N VAL A 255 8.21 23.03 7.39
CA VAL A 255 6.99 23.66 6.89
C VAL A 255 7.17 25.16 6.70
N ALA A 256 7.82 25.85 7.62
CA ALA A 256 8.12 27.28 7.48
C ALA A 256 9.02 27.53 6.26
N ASP A 257 10.09 26.75 6.14
CA ASP A 257 11.03 26.86 5.02
C ASP A 257 10.31 26.59 3.67
N ARG A 258 9.46 25.55 3.60
CA ARG A 258 8.70 25.19 2.39
C ARG A 258 7.59 26.19 2.04
N SER A 259 6.95 26.80 3.04
CA SER A 259 5.87 27.79 2.85
C SER A 259 6.38 29.24 2.70
N GLY A 260 7.70 29.46 2.77
CA GLY A 260 8.30 30.79 2.73
C GLY A 260 7.97 31.67 3.94
N MET A 261 7.68 31.04 5.09
CA MET A 261 7.32 31.71 6.34
C MET A 261 8.51 31.78 7.30
N VAL A 262 8.44 32.67 8.28
CA VAL A 262 9.35 32.64 9.43
C VAL A 262 9.13 31.35 10.24
N ARG A 263 10.18 30.83 10.89
CA ARG A 263 10.15 29.54 11.60
C ARG A 263 9.03 29.37 12.63
N SER A 264 8.62 30.44 13.31
CA SER A 264 7.51 30.43 14.28
C SER A 264 6.12 30.62 13.64
N GLY A 265 6.05 30.90 12.34
CA GLY A 265 4.82 31.19 11.62
C GLY A 265 3.80 30.03 11.68
N PRO A 266 4.19 28.79 11.33
CA PRO A 266 3.26 27.66 11.36
C PRO A 266 2.64 27.39 12.74
N SER A 267 3.41 27.55 13.83
CA SER A 267 2.93 27.30 15.19
C SER A 267 1.82 28.25 15.66
N TYR A 268 1.65 29.39 14.99
CA TYR A 268 0.54 30.32 15.27
C TYR A 268 -0.81 29.78 14.77
N TYR A 269 -0.81 29.06 13.64
CA TYR A 269 -2.02 28.54 13.00
C TYR A 269 -2.33 27.10 13.41
N PHE A 270 -1.28 26.34 13.76
CA PHE A 270 -1.37 24.97 14.23
C PHE A 270 -0.63 24.88 15.56
N PRO A 271 -1.34 24.76 16.69
CA PRO A 271 -0.69 24.68 18.01
C PRO A 271 0.18 23.44 18.17
N THR A 272 -0.19 22.33 17.53
CA THR A 272 0.55 21.07 17.58
C THR A 272 0.96 20.58 16.19
N ILE A 273 2.15 19.99 16.10
CA ILE A 273 2.64 19.37 14.86
C ILE A 273 1.76 18.18 14.45
N HIS A 274 1.20 17.48 15.45
CA HIS A 274 0.23 16.41 15.25
C HIS A 274 -1.03 16.91 14.54
N GLY A 275 -1.64 17.99 15.01
CA GLY A 275 -2.84 18.55 14.39
C GLY A 275 -2.58 19.09 12.98
N LEU A 276 -1.38 19.63 12.71
CA LEU A 276 -0.96 19.97 11.35
C LEU A 276 -0.85 18.71 10.47
N LEU A 277 -0.18 17.67 10.97
CA LEU A 277 0.01 16.41 10.27
C LEU A 277 -1.34 15.76 9.91
N GLU A 278 -2.26 15.65 10.88
CA GLU A 278 -3.62 15.11 10.65
C GLU A 278 -4.38 15.94 9.62
N THR A 279 -4.34 17.27 9.73
CA THR A 279 -4.99 18.17 8.76
C THR A 279 -4.42 17.96 7.36
N ALA A 280 -3.09 17.82 7.22
CA ALA A 280 -2.43 17.59 5.95
C ALA A 280 -2.77 16.22 5.35
N GLN A 281 -2.83 15.17 6.18
CA GLN A 281 -3.21 13.82 5.74
C GLN A 281 -4.67 13.78 5.27
N GLN A 282 -5.59 14.39 6.01
CA GLN A 282 -7.00 14.50 5.61
C GLN A 282 -7.15 15.27 4.30
N ALA A 283 -6.44 16.41 4.17
CA ALA A 283 -6.46 17.21 2.96
C ALA A 283 -5.87 16.47 1.75
N LEU A 284 -4.82 15.66 1.94
CA LEU A 284 -4.27 14.79 0.90
C LEU A 284 -5.30 13.77 0.39
N PHE A 285 -6.05 13.14 1.31
CA PHE A 285 -7.10 12.20 0.94
C PHE A 285 -8.29 12.87 0.23
N GLU A 286 -8.74 14.04 0.69
CA GLU A 286 -9.78 14.81 0.01
C GLU A 286 -9.33 15.28 -1.37
N ARG A 287 -8.06 15.68 -1.54
CA ARG A 287 -7.49 16.06 -2.83
C ARG A 287 -7.52 14.89 -3.82
N ALA A 288 -7.13 13.69 -3.40
CA ALA A 288 -7.23 12.49 -4.22
C ALA A 288 -8.69 12.18 -4.60
N LYS A 289 -9.62 12.25 -3.63
CA LYS A 289 -11.04 12.03 -3.86
C LYS A 289 -11.65 13.04 -4.84
N ALA A 290 -11.24 14.31 -4.77
CA ALA A 290 -11.67 15.35 -5.71
C ALA A 290 -11.22 15.04 -7.14
N ARG A 291 -9.97 14.60 -7.35
CA ARG A 291 -9.47 14.18 -8.67
C ARG A 291 -10.27 13.02 -9.27
N TYR A 292 -10.59 12.00 -8.46
CA TYR A 292 -11.41 10.88 -8.94
C TYR A 292 -12.84 11.32 -9.30
N ARG A 293 -13.46 12.22 -8.52
CA ARG A 293 -14.79 12.76 -8.85
C ARG A 293 -14.78 13.57 -10.15
N GLU A 294 -13.77 14.42 -10.35
CA GLU A 294 -13.59 15.17 -11.58
C GLU A 294 -13.44 14.23 -12.79
N GLY A 295 -12.57 13.22 -12.67
CA GLY A 295 -12.33 12.26 -13.75
C GLY A 295 -13.53 11.40 -14.10
N LEU A 296 -14.34 10.99 -13.12
CA LEU A 296 -15.48 10.09 -13.31
C LEU A 296 -16.75 10.79 -13.88
N GLY A 297 -16.81 12.13 -13.90
CA GLY A 297 -17.96 12.89 -14.36
C GLY A 297 -19.24 12.65 -13.53
N ASP A 298 -20.38 13.20 -14.01
CA ASP A 298 -21.67 13.08 -13.31
C ASP A 298 -22.12 11.60 -13.20
N PRO A 299 -22.38 11.08 -11.98
CA PRO A 299 -23.01 9.79 -11.78
C PRO A 299 -24.36 9.61 -12.47
N ALA A 300 -25.10 10.71 -12.68
CA ALA A 300 -26.43 10.75 -13.28
C ALA A 300 -26.43 11.02 -14.79
N ALA A 301 -25.27 11.27 -15.41
CA ALA A 301 -25.15 11.31 -16.86
C ALA A 301 -25.56 9.95 -17.47
N ALA A 302 -26.06 9.95 -18.72
CA ALA A 302 -26.64 8.81 -19.43
C ALA A 302 -25.95 7.45 -19.18
N ALA A 303 -26.74 6.36 -19.20
CA ALA A 303 -26.30 5.00 -18.88
C ALA A 303 -24.90 4.68 -19.44
N ILE A 304 -23.91 4.57 -18.53
CA ILE A 304 -22.54 4.22 -18.88
C ILE A 304 -22.52 2.77 -19.36
N THR A 305 -21.92 2.53 -20.53
CA THR A 305 -21.76 1.16 -21.07
C THR A 305 -20.57 0.47 -20.42
N GLU A 306 -20.51 -0.86 -20.47
CA GLU A 306 -19.33 -1.65 -20.02
C GLU A 306 -18.05 -1.10 -20.65
N MET A 307 -18.05 -0.95 -21.99
CA MET A 307 -16.89 -0.44 -22.73
C MET A 307 -16.48 0.96 -22.28
N ARG A 308 -17.45 1.85 -22.02
CA ARG A 308 -17.13 3.19 -21.54
C ARG A 308 -16.58 3.20 -20.13
N LEU A 309 -17.06 2.32 -19.25
CA LEU A 309 -16.51 2.16 -17.90
C LEU A 309 -15.07 1.63 -17.95
N VAL A 310 -14.77 0.66 -18.83
CA VAL A 310 -13.41 0.15 -19.05
C VAL A 310 -12.47 1.26 -19.51
N ASP A 311 -12.87 2.01 -20.54
CA ASP A 311 -12.04 3.10 -21.10
C ASP A 311 -11.81 4.21 -20.06
N LEU A 312 -12.85 4.57 -19.30
CA LEU A 312 -12.76 5.58 -18.24
C LEU A 312 -11.82 5.14 -17.12
N THR A 313 -11.96 3.90 -16.66
CA THR A 313 -11.09 3.32 -15.62
C THR A 313 -9.64 3.31 -16.08
N THR A 314 -9.40 2.93 -17.34
CA THR A 314 -8.07 2.93 -17.94
C THR A 314 -7.50 4.35 -18.05
N ALA A 315 -8.30 5.32 -18.50
CA ALA A 315 -7.86 6.71 -18.60
C ALA A 315 -7.49 7.31 -17.24
N ILE A 316 -8.31 7.04 -16.20
CA ILE A 316 -8.02 7.46 -14.83
C ILE A 316 -6.73 6.79 -14.33
N PHE A 317 -6.58 5.49 -14.54
CA PHE A 317 -5.35 4.77 -14.18
C PHE A 317 -4.11 5.41 -14.81
N LEU A 318 -4.13 5.66 -16.13
CA LEU A 318 -3.00 6.29 -16.84
C LEU A 318 -2.72 7.70 -16.33
N ARG A 319 -3.77 8.51 -16.07
CA ARG A 319 -3.63 9.84 -15.46
C ARG A 319 -2.95 9.77 -14.10
N GLU A 320 -3.39 8.87 -13.24
CA GLU A 320 -2.80 8.68 -11.89
C GLU A 320 -1.34 8.21 -11.95
N VAL A 321 -0.98 7.40 -12.96
CA VAL A 321 0.39 6.96 -13.19
C VAL A 321 1.28 8.09 -13.72
N PHE A 322 0.82 8.90 -14.68
CA PHE A 322 1.68 9.90 -15.32
C PHE A 322 1.68 11.27 -14.64
N GLU A 323 0.52 11.76 -14.22
CA GLU A 323 0.37 13.10 -13.62
C GLU A 323 0.60 13.08 -12.11
N PHE A 324 0.24 11.98 -11.43
CA PHE A 324 0.17 11.93 -9.97
C PHE A 324 1.03 10.84 -9.32
N SER A 325 2.02 10.25 -10.03
CA SER A 325 2.86 9.16 -9.50
C SER A 325 3.48 9.48 -8.12
N ARG A 326 4.17 10.62 -8.01
CA ARG A 326 4.80 11.03 -6.74
C ARG A 326 3.79 11.19 -5.63
N GLU A 327 2.69 11.87 -5.93
CA GLU A 327 1.61 12.08 -4.97
C GLU A 327 0.97 10.75 -4.54
N ASN A 328 0.79 9.79 -5.45
CA ASN A 328 0.26 8.47 -5.15
C ASN A 328 1.21 7.68 -4.23
N ILE A 329 2.52 7.76 -4.43
CA ILE A 329 3.49 7.18 -3.49
C ILE A 329 3.30 7.80 -2.10
N GLY A 330 3.16 9.13 -2.01
CA GLY A 330 2.87 9.82 -0.74
C GLY A 330 1.55 9.40 -0.11
N TYR A 331 0.47 9.40 -0.88
CA TYR A 331 -0.87 8.96 -0.49
C TYR A 331 -0.85 7.56 0.11
N TYR A 332 -0.25 6.59 -0.59
CA TYR A 332 -0.20 5.22 -0.09
C TYR A 332 0.79 5.04 1.06
N SER A 333 1.83 5.88 1.18
CA SER A 333 2.69 5.91 2.38
C SER A 333 1.88 6.34 3.61
N VAL A 334 1.06 7.39 3.49
CA VAL A 334 0.16 7.83 4.58
C VAL A 334 -0.91 6.78 4.85
N TRP A 335 -1.52 6.21 3.81
CA TRP A 335 -2.51 5.14 3.92
C TRP A 335 -1.98 3.95 4.72
N MET A 336 -0.77 3.49 4.40
CA MET A 336 -0.13 2.36 5.09
C MET A 336 0.21 2.66 6.55
N SER A 337 0.45 3.94 6.89
CA SER A 337 0.71 4.35 8.28
C SER A 337 -0.47 4.10 9.23
N GLY A 338 -1.70 3.93 8.71
CA GLY A 338 -2.87 3.53 9.52
C GLY A 338 -2.71 2.14 10.18
N ALA A 339 -1.80 1.31 9.68
CA ALA A 339 -1.45 0.06 10.35
C ALA A 339 -0.83 0.31 11.73
N GLN A 340 0.02 1.33 11.85
CA GLN A 340 0.72 1.71 13.09
C GLN A 340 -0.01 2.82 13.87
N ASN A 341 -0.87 3.60 13.20
CA ASN A 341 -1.61 4.72 13.76
C ASN A 341 -3.12 4.41 13.78
N PRO A 342 -3.67 3.86 14.88
CA PRO A 342 -5.07 3.48 14.98
C PRO A 342 -6.04 4.63 14.72
N ASP A 343 -5.65 5.86 15.05
CA ASP A 343 -6.49 7.06 14.93
C ASP A 343 -6.73 7.46 13.46
N LEU A 344 -5.91 6.98 12.52
CA LEU A 344 -6.17 7.16 11.09
C LEU A 344 -7.19 6.18 10.52
N ARG A 345 -7.40 5.02 11.16
CA ARG A 345 -8.23 3.94 10.60
C ARG A 345 -9.68 4.35 10.32
N PRO A 346 -10.36 5.15 11.16
CA PRO A 346 -11.71 5.62 10.87
C PRO A 346 -11.77 6.49 9.61
N VAL A 347 -10.79 7.38 9.43
CA VAL A 347 -10.64 8.19 8.22
C VAL A 347 -10.44 7.29 7.00
N LEU A 348 -9.49 6.34 7.06
CA LEU A 348 -9.26 5.38 5.97
C LEU A 348 -10.52 4.57 5.65
N ALA A 349 -11.25 4.13 6.68
CA ALA A 349 -12.48 3.36 6.54
C ALA A 349 -13.58 4.18 5.84
N SER A 350 -13.72 5.46 6.18
CA SER A 350 -14.64 6.38 5.51
C SER A 350 -14.29 6.55 4.03
N PHE A 351 -13.03 6.83 3.71
CA PHE A 351 -12.57 6.97 2.32
C PHE A 351 -12.78 5.68 1.51
N LEU A 352 -12.41 4.53 2.07
CA LEU A 352 -12.61 3.25 1.40
C LEU A 352 -14.09 2.96 1.16
N GLY A 353 -14.95 3.24 2.15
CA GLY A 353 -16.39 3.07 2.06
C GLY A 353 -17.03 3.93 0.97
N ASP A 354 -16.59 5.18 0.83
CA ASP A 354 -17.07 6.09 -0.22
C ASP A 354 -16.67 5.61 -1.61
N GLN A 355 -15.41 5.21 -1.78
CA GLN A 355 -14.93 4.64 -3.04
C GLN A 355 -15.69 3.35 -3.39
N TYR A 356 -15.93 2.50 -2.39
CA TYR A 356 -16.67 1.24 -2.55
C TYR A 356 -18.10 1.50 -3.00
N ALA A 357 -18.79 2.45 -2.37
CA ALA A 357 -20.14 2.83 -2.76
C ALA A 357 -20.19 3.43 -4.18
N ALA A 358 -19.18 4.23 -4.56
CA ALA A 358 -19.09 4.80 -5.90
C ALA A 358 -18.91 3.72 -6.99
N TRP A 359 -17.99 2.78 -6.78
CA TRP A 359 -17.78 1.65 -7.68
C TRP A 359 -19.02 0.76 -7.80
N ARG A 360 -19.65 0.41 -6.67
CA ARG A 360 -20.88 -0.40 -6.67
C ARG A 360 -22.00 0.25 -7.48
N ARG A 361 -22.21 1.57 -7.35
CA ARG A 361 -23.22 2.31 -8.13
C ARG A 361 -22.93 2.25 -9.63
N ARG A 362 -21.68 2.45 -10.05
CA ARG A 362 -21.29 2.42 -11.47
C ARG A 362 -21.46 1.02 -12.07
N LEU A 363 -21.00 0.00 -11.36
CA LEU A 363 -21.12 -1.39 -11.82
C LEU A 363 -22.59 -1.82 -11.93
N ALA A 364 -23.40 -1.50 -10.91
CA ALA A 364 -24.84 -1.79 -10.94
C ALA A 364 -25.56 -1.09 -12.09
N ALA A 365 -25.15 0.15 -12.43
CA ALA A 365 -25.69 0.87 -13.57
C ALA A 365 -25.33 0.22 -14.92
N VAL A 366 -24.14 -0.37 -15.05
CA VAL A 366 -23.73 -1.13 -16.25
C VAL A 366 -24.48 -2.46 -16.33
N ALA A 367 -24.54 -3.21 -15.23
CA ALA A 367 -25.10 -4.56 -15.20
C ALA A 367 -26.64 -4.57 -15.27
N GLY A 368 -27.29 -3.51 -14.80
CA GLY A 368 -28.76 -3.46 -14.68
C GLY A 368 -29.31 -4.28 -13.50
N HIS A 369 -28.46 -4.79 -12.62
CA HIS A 369 -28.83 -5.54 -11.40
C HIS A 369 -27.84 -5.26 -10.26
N ASP A 370 -28.11 -5.78 -9.06
CA ASP A 370 -27.18 -5.68 -7.94
C ASP A 370 -25.91 -6.50 -8.20
N ILE A 371 -24.77 -5.99 -7.74
CA ILE A 371 -23.45 -6.53 -8.05
C ILE A 371 -22.99 -7.48 -6.95
N ASN A 372 -22.28 -8.53 -7.35
CA ASN A 372 -21.64 -9.45 -6.41
C ASN A 372 -20.73 -8.66 -5.43
N ARG A 373 -20.85 -8.99 -4.14
CA ARG A 373 -20.13 -8.32 -3.05
C ARG A 373 -18.62 -8.36 -3.21
N THR A 374 -18.07 -9.43 -3.80
CA THR A 374 -16.61 -9.55 -4.01
C THR A 374 -16.13 -8.66 -5.17
N ALA A 375 -16.94 -8.55 -6.22
CA ALA A 375 -16.55 -7.92 -7.48
C ALA A 375 -16.18 -6.43 -7.34
N VAL A 376 -16.87 -5.70 -6.47
CA VAL A 376 -16.57 -4.28 -6.22
C VAL A 376 -15.19 -4.11 -5.60
N LEU A 377 -14.85 -4.95 -4.61
CA LEU A 377 -13.54 -4.92 -3.97
C LEU A 377 -12.44 -5.42 -4.92
N ASP A 378 -12.73 -6.41 -5.76
CA ASP A 378 -11.74 -6.93 -6.72
C ASP A 378 -11.33 -5.89 -7.77
N ILE A 379 -12.27 -5.08 -8.27
CA ILE A 379 -11.93 -4.00 -9.21
C ILE A 379 -11.08 -2.93 -8.53
N GLN A 380 -11.43 -2.55 -7.29
CA GLN A 380 -10.62 -1.61 -6.50
C GLN A 380 -9.22 -2.17 -6.24
N ALA A 381 -9.13 -3.43 -5.83
CA ALA A 381 -7.87 -4.10 -5.59
C ALA A 381 -7.03 -4.19 -6.87
N LEU A 382 -7.62 -4.54 -8.02
CA LEU A 382 -6.90 -4.55 -9.28
C LEU A 382 -6.37 -3.14 -9.62
N PHE A 383 -7.20 -2.10 -9.51
CA PHE A 383 -6.80 -0.72 -9.79
C PHE A 383 -5.64 -0.28 -8.90
N VAL A 384 -5.76 -0.47 -7.58
CA VAL A 384 -4.74 -0.09 -6.60
C VAL A 384 -3.46 -0.88 -6.83
N GLY A 385 -3.55 -2.19 -7.03
CA GLY A 385 -2.42 -3.06 -7.30
C GLY A 385 -1.62 -2.64 -8.52
N LYS A 386 -2.31 -2.41 -9.64
CA LYS A 386 -1.71 -1.90 -10.87
C LYS A 386 -1.06 -0.55 -10.67
N LEU A 387 -1.74 0.36 -9.97
CA LEU A 387 -1.21 1.69 -9.68
C LEU A 387 0.08 1.59 -8.86
N ILE A 388 0.08 0.78 -7.79
CA ILE A 388 1.28 0.52 -6.98
C ILE A 388 2.41 -0.06 -7.84
N ARG A 389 2.15 -1.09 -8.64
CA ARG A 389 3.17 -1.67 -9.54
C ARG A 389 3.72 -0.61 -10.47
N ALA A 390 2.87 0.13 -11.19
CA ALA A 390 3.29 1.12 -12.17
C ALA A 390 4.11 2.25 -11.53
N ILE A 391 3.66 2.86 -10.43
CA ILE A 391 4.38 3.98 -9.81
C ILE A 391 5.70 3.56 -9.15
N THR A 392 5.81 2.29 -8.71
CA THR A 392 7.01 1.79 -8.02
C THR A 392 8.05 1.17 -8.95
N THR A 393 7.65 0.81 -10.18
CA THR A 393 8.55 0.36 -11.25
C THR A 393 8.93 1.47 -12.23
N GLY A 394 8.25 2.62 -12.20
CA GLY A 394 8.48 3.71 -13.16
C GLY A 394 7.67 3.59 -14.45
N ALA A 395 6.54 2.89 -14.40
CA ALA A 395 5.55 2.78 -15.47
C ALA A 395 6.11 2.20 -16.77
N GLY A 396 6.70 1.00 -16.68
CA GLY A 396 7.18 0.29 -17.87
C GLY A 396 6.05 -0.02 -18.85
N MET A 397 6.35 -0.04 -20.16
CA MET A 397 5.34 -0.32 -21.19
C MET A 397 4.62 -1.65 -20.99
N ALA A 398 5.30 -2.66 -20.43
CA ALA A 398 4.69 -3.93 -20.07
C ALA A 398 3.57 -3.79 -19.03
N ASP A 399 3.75 -2.94 -18.01
CA ASP A 399 2.77 -2.71 -16.94
C ASP A 399 1.52 -1.97 -17.46
N LEU A 400 1.70 -1.09 -18.45
CA LEU A 400 0.63 -0.23 -18.98
C LEU A 400 -0.20 -0.90 -20.07
N SER A 401 0.45 -1.67 -20.96
CA SER A 401 -0.19 -2.20 -22.17
C SER A 401 -1.36 -3.16 -21.89
N GLY A 402 -1.29 -3.94 -20.81
CA GLY A 402 -2.35 -4.87 -20.41
C GLY A 402 -3.47 -4.25 -19.56
N ALA A 403 -3.32 -3.00 -19.10
CA ALA A 403 -4.23 -2.43 -18.10
C ALA A 403 -5.70 -2.42 -18.56
N ARG A 404 -5.95 -2.03 -19.82
CA ARG A 404 -7.30 -1.99 -20.39
C ARG A 404 -7.95 -3.37 -20.47
N GLU A 405 -7.19 -4.37 -20.89
CA GLU A 405 -7.67 -5.75 -21.01
C GLU A 405 -8.01 -6.31 -19.62
N ASP A 406 -7.13 -6.12 -18.65
CA ASP A 406 -7.33 -6.58 -17.28
C ASP A 406 -8.57 -5.92 -16.63
N PHE A 407 -8.76 -4.61 -16.83
CA PHE A 407 -9.98 -3.93 -16.38
C PHE A 407 -11.23 -4.45 -17.10
N SER A 408 -11.14 -4.75 -18.40
CA SER A 408 -12.26 -5.35 -19.15
C SER A 408 -12.66 -6.71 -18.59
N VAL A 409 -11.69 -7.57 -18.25
CA VAL A 409 -11.96 -8.90 -17.69
C VAL A 409 -12.68 -8.79 -16.35
N VAL A 410 -12.18 -7.97 -15.44
CA VAL A 410 -12.78 -7.86 -14.09
C VAL A 410 -14.13 -7.13 -14.13
N ILE A 411 -14.29 -6.07 -14.93
CA ILE A 411 -15.58 -5.39 -15.08
C ILE A 411 -16.62 -6.33 -15.67
N ARG A 412 -16.28 -7.10 -16.70
CA ARG A 412 -17.21 -8.08 -17.29
C ARG A 412 -17.62 -9.15 -16.28
N ARG A 413 -16.66 -9.71 -15.52
CA ARG A 413 -16.95 -10.67 -14.45
C ARG A 413 -17.84 -10.10 -13.35
N ALA A 414 -17.80 -8.78 -13.13
CA ALA A 414 -18.65 -8.12 -12.14
C ALA A 414 -20.09 -7.90 -12.62
N CYS A 415 -20.29 -7.82 -13.95
CA CYS A 415 -21.58 -7.51 -14.59
C CYS A 415 -22.34 -8.74 -15.12
N VAL A 416 -21.73 -9.93 -15.06
CA VAL A 416 -22.36 -11.24 -15.31
C VAL A 416 -22.74 -11.87 -13.99
#